data_AF-A0A401TCK3-F1
#
_entry.id   AF-A0A401TCK3-F1
#
_cell.length_a   1.000
_cell.length_b   1.000
_cell.length_c   1.000
_cell.angle_alpha   90.00
_cell.angle_beta   90.00
_cell.angle_gamma   90.00
#
_symmetry.space_group_name_H-M   'P 1'
#
loop_
_entity.id
_entity.type
_entity.pdbx_description
1 polymer ?
#
loop_
_entity_poly.entity_id
_entity_poly.type
_entity_poly.pdbx_seq_one_letter_code
_entity_poly.pdbx_strand_id
1 'polypeptide(L)'
;MAVCCPVPGGYWSNGPVLCSQMGEEQLVSPEEVCCALRSSGTEEPLAWLQTELPQMLDSIADLASQKGHTMAQDQVGPVSRDEARLAWLHAAGDFEEAVGECVRSRARKFREICAMGFADQQEVLQALYMNRGDVDKAVIDLQRQLLEPFHTHIWQEDEVPIHLDHPDREVSGHGLGVRGARETSPTVRLAGSG
;
A
#
# COMPACT_ATOMS: atom_id res chain seq x y z
N MET A 1 4.75 -18.59 -10.89
CA MET A 1 5.00 -19.15 -12.22
C MET A 1 5.02 -18.00 -13.20
N ALA A 2 6.20 -17.39 -13.43
CA ALA A 2 6.36 -16.32 -14.40
C ALA A 2 6.37 -16.93 -15.81
N VAL A 3 5.41 -16.53 -16.64
CA VAL A 3 5.26 -17.01 -18.00
C VAL A 3 6.21 -16.20 -18.88
N CYS A 4 7.28 -16.83 -19.37
CA CYS A 4 8.08 -16.25 -20.45
C CYS A 4 7.18 -16.11 -21.70
N CYS A 5 6.60 -14.92 -21.90
CA CYS A 5 5.84 -14.63 -23.10
C CYS A 5 6.78 -14.52 -24.31
N PRO A 6 6.48 -15.21 -25.43
CA PRO A 6 7.31 -15.19 -26.63
C PRO A 6 7.16 -13.86 -27.39
N VAL A 7 8.28 -13.30 -27.84
CA VAL A 7 8.32 -12.18 -28.78
C VAL A 7 7.89 -12.64 -30.19
N PRO A 8 7.06 -11.86 -30.91
CA PRO A 8 6.68 -12.21 -32.27
C PRO A 8 7.83 -11.85 -33.24
N GLY A 9 8.45 -12.85 -33.86
CA GLY A 9 9.23 -12.64 -35.10
C GLY A 9 10.71 -13.04 -35.13
N GLY A 10 11.24 -13.77 -34.14
CA GLY A 10 12.62 -14.28 -34.20
C GLY A 10 12.74 -15.67 -33.61
N TYR A 11 13.32 -16.62 -34.36
CA TYR A 11 13.56 -17.98 -33.91
C TYR A 11 14.54 -18.00 -32.72
N TRP A 12 14.02 -18.13 -31.51
CA TRP A 12 14.83 -18.41 -30.31
C TRP A 12 14.42 -19.75 -29.72
N SER A 13 14.76 -20.84 -30.41
CA SER A 13 14.47 -22.20 -29.95
C SER A 13 15.15 -22.57 -28.61
N ASN A 14 16.05 -21.71 -28.09
CA ASN A 14 16.82 -21.91 -26.85
C ASN A 14 16.85 -20.69 -25.90
N GLY A 15 16.02 -19.65 -26.11
CA GLY A 15 16.07 -18.40 -25.33
C GLY A 15 16.00 -18.57 -23.79
N PRO A 16 15.10 -19.40 -23.24
CA PRO A 16 14.99 -19.61 -21.79
C PRO A 16 16.25 -20.27 -21.19
N VAL A 17 16.88 -21.18 -21.93
CA VAL A 17 18.07 -21.92 -21.48
C VAL A 17 19.28 -20.98 -21.40
N LEU A 18 19.40 -20.05 -22.34
CA LEU A 18 20.46 -19.05 -22.38
C LEU A 18 20.35 -18.05 -21.21
N CYS A 19 19.14 -17.56 -20.90
CA CYS A 19 18.93 -16.67 -19.75
C CYS A 19 19.25 -17.35 -18.41
N SER A 20 18.84 -18.61 -18.22
CA SER A 20 19.16 -19.39 -17.02
C SER A 20 20.66 -19.59 -16.84
N GLN A 21 21.35 -20.00 -17.89
CA GLN A 21 22.78 -20.30 -17.80
C GLN A 21 23.64 -19.03 -17.58
N MET A 22 23.31 -17.92 -18.25
CA MET A 22 24.00 -16.64 -18.04
C MET A 22 23.74 -16.04 -16.64
N GLY A 23 22.54 -16.24 -16.08
CA GLY A 23 22.21 -15.78 -14.74
C GLY A 23 22.96 -16.54 -13.65
N GLU A 24 23.03 -17.87 -13.76
CA GLU A 24 23.71 -18.74 -12.79
C GLU A 24 25.23 -18.52 -12.77
N GLU A 25 25.85 -18.30 -13.92
CA GLU A 25 27.29 -18.06 -14.03
C GLU A 25 27.72 -16.69 -13.44
N GLN A 26 26.80 -15.71 -13.36
CA GLN A 26 27.11 -14.34 -12.95
C GLN A 26 26.31 -13.82 -11.75
N LEU A 27 25.57 -14.69 -11.04
CA LEU A 27 24.74 -14.35 -9.87
C LEU A 27 23.65 -13.30 -10.15
N VAL A 28 23.21 -13.20 -11.41
CA VAL A 28 22.12 -12.30 -11.83
C VAL A 28 20.87 -13.12 -12.07
N SER A 29 19.69 -12.61 -11.70
CA SER A 29 18.46 -13.36 -11.93
C SER A 29 18.26 -13.59 -13.44
N PRO A 30 17.89 -14.79 -13.89
CA PRO A 30 17.62 -15.04 -15.31
C PRO A 30 16.48 -14.17 -15.85
N GLU A 31 15.56 -13.75 -14.99
CA GLU A 31 14.50 -12.79 -15.33
C GLU A 31 15.08 -11.41 -15.66
N GLU A 32 16.09 -10.95 -14.93
CA GLU A 32 16.76 -9.66 -15.18
C GLU A 32 17.51 -9.67 -16.51
N VAL A 33 18.20 -10.76 -16.83
CA VAL A 33 18.90 -10.93 -18.12
C VAL A 33 17.89 -10.93 -19.28
N CYS A 34 16.80 -11.67 -19.15
CA CYS A 34 15.75 -11.74 -20.17
C CYS A 34 15.03 -10.39 -20.34
N CYS A 35 14.75 -9.65 -19.27
CA CYS A 35 14.19 -8.30 -19.34
C CYS A 35 15.18 -7.32 -19.99
N ALA A 36 16.46 -7.35 -19.61
CA ALA A 36 17.49 -6.50 -20.18
C ALA A 36 17.65 -6.72 -21.70
N LEU A 37 17.65 -7.97 -22.15
CA LEU A 37 17.67 -8.30 -23.58
C LEU A 37 16.48 -7.70 -24.32
N ARG A 38 15.29 -7.72 -23.73
CA ARG A 38 14.08 -7.14 -24.32
C ARG A 38 14.12 -5.61 -24.32
N SER A 39 14.56 -4.99 -23.24
CA SER A 39 14.60 -3.52 -23.09
C SER A 39 15.68 -2.86 -23.95
N SER A 40 16.85 -3.49 -24.06
CA SER A 40 18.04 -2.88 -24.68
C SER A 40 18.28 -3.33 -26.11
N GLY A 41 17.85 -4.54 -26.48
CA GLY A 41 18.21 -5.16 -27.76
C GLY A 41 19.72 -5.40 -27.92
N THR A 42 20.52 -5.32 -26.85
CA THR A 42 21.98 -5.41 -26.88
C THR A 42 22.48 -6.86 -26.79
N GLU A 43 23.67 -7.11 -27.33
CA GLU A 43 24.37 -8.40 -27.21
C GLU A 43 25.07 -8.58 -25.84
N GLU A 44 25.21 -7.50 -25.07
CA GLU A 44 25.87 -7.48 -23.74
C GLU A 44 24.91 -7.07 -22.61
N PRO A 45 23.91 -7.91 -22.26
CA PRO A 45 22.86 -7.54 -21.31
C PRO A 45 23.38 -7.23 -19.90
N LEU A 46 24.50 -7.84 -19.50
CA LEU A 46 25.09 -7.67 -18.17
C LEU A 46 25.74 -6.30 -17.97
N ALA A 47 26.41 -5.78 -19.00
CA ALA A 47 26.96 -4.43 -18.96
C ALA A 47 25.82 -3.41 -18.87
N TRP A 48 24.77 -3.61 -19.67
CA TRP A 48 23.58 -2.74 -19.67
C TRP A 48 22.86 -2.72 -18.31
N LEU A 49 22.74 -3.87 -17.65
CA LEU A 49 22.16 -3.98 -16.29
C LEU A 49 22.93 -3.16 -15.25
N GLN A 50 24.23 -2.92 -15.46
CA GLN A 50 25.06 -2.15 -14.54
C GLN A 50 25.06 -0.65 -14.86
N THR A 51 25.02 -0.28 -16.15
CA THR A 51 25.19 1.12 -16.57
C THR A 51 23.86 1.84 -16.83
N GLU A 52 22.97 1.22 -17.62
CA GLU A 52 21.77 1.87 -18.15
C GLU A 52 20.53 1.59 -17.31
N LEU A 53 20.41 0.38 -16.76
CA LEU A 53 19.25 0.01 -15.95
C LEU A 53 18.97 1.01 -14.82
N PRO A 54 19.95 1.48 -14.01
CA PRO A 54 19.67 2.43 -12.94
C PRO A 54 18.98 3.71 -13.42
N GLN A 55 19.41 4.27 -14.55
CA GLN A 55 18.83 5.50 -15.13
C GLN A 55 17.43 5.24 -15.69
N MET A 56 17.22 4.08 -16.31
CA MET A 56 15.90 3.66 -16.79
C MET A 56 14.93 3.50 -15.62
N LEU A 57 15.35 2.87 -14.53
CA LEU A 57 14.52 2.69 -13.33
C LEU A 57 14.18 4.03 -12.67
N ASP A 58 15.13 4.97 -12.61
CA ASP A 58 14.87 6.32 -12.11
C ASP A 58 13.81 7.03 -12.99
N SER A 59 13.92 6.91 -14.32
CA SER A 59 12.93 7.45 -15.25
C SER A 59 11.54 6.83 -15.07
N ILE A 60 11.47 5.51 -14.83
CA ILE A 60 10.20 4.82 -14.53
C ILE A 60 9.61 5.34 -13.21
N ALA A 61 10.43 5.50 -12.17
CA ALA A 61 9.98 6.00 -10.87
C ALA A 61 9.45 7.45 -10.96
N ASP A 62 10.16 8.32 -11.69
CA ASP A 62 9.77 9.72 -11.88
C ASP A 62 8.45 9.83 -12.67
N LEU A 63 8.31 9.09 -13.77
CA LEU A 63 7.08 9.07 -14.57
C LEU A 63 5.91 8.46 -13.80
N ALA A 64 6.14 7.39 -13.04
CA ALA A 64 5.10 6.78 -12.21
C ALA A 64 4.62 7.76 -11.14
N SER A 65 5.56 8.44 -10.46
CA SER A 65 5.27 9.48 -9.48
C SER A 65 4.45 10.60 -10.14
N GLN A 66 4.89 11.13 -11.28
CA GLN A 66 4.19 12.20 -12.00
C GLN A 66 2.77 11.78 -12.43
N LYS A 67 2.60 10.58 -13.00
CA LYS A 67 1.28 10.04 -13.36
C LYS A 67 0.38 9.93 -12.12
N GLY A 68 0.93 9.52 -10.99
CA GLY A 68 0.25 9.47 -9.70
C GLY A 68 -0.40 10.78 -9.27
N HIS A 69 0.34 11.89 -9.37
CA HIS A 69 -0.15 13.22 -8.99
C HIS A 69 -1.32 13.69 -9.86
N THR A 70 -1.45 13.18 -11.09
CA THR A 70 -2.59 13.51 -11.97
C THR A 70 -3.86 12.73 -11.64
N MET A 71 -3.76 11.70 -10.80
CA MET A 71 -4.91 10.90 -10.39
C MET A 71 -5.72 11.62 -9.31
N ALA A 72 -7.03 11.43 -9.29
CA ALA A 72 -7.97 12.16 -8.42
C ALA A 72 -7.71 12.04 -6.91
N GLN A 73 -6.92 11.06 -6.47
CA GLN A 73 -6.69 10.74 -5.05
C GLN A 73 -5.21 10.64 -4.67
N ASP A 74 -4.30 11.01 -5.57
CA ASP A 74 -2.83 11.02 -5.36
C ASP A 74 -2.29 9.84 -4.51
N GLN A 75 -2.72 8.62 -4.86
CA GLN A 75 -2.46 7.40 -4.07
C GLN A 75 -1.08 6.78 -4.31
N VAL A 76 -0.22 7.47 -5.07
CA VAL A 76 1.06 6.93 -5.54
C VAL A 76 2.21 7.61 -4.82
N GLY A 77 2.17 8.95 -4.71
CA GLY A 77 3.23 9.74 -4.10
C GLY A 77 4.60 9.49 -4.75
N PRO A 78 5.71 9.72 -4.03
CA PRO A 78 7.03 9.37 -4.49
C PRO A 78 7.21 7.84 -4.52
N VAL A 79 7.81 7.36 -5.60
CA VAL A 79 8.09 5.94 -5.87
C VAL A 79 9.59 5.67 -5.70
N SER A 80 9.96 4.53 -5.10
CA SER A 80 11.37 4.15 -4.98
C SER A 80 11.90 3.40 -6.22
N ARG A 81 13.22 3.40 -6.40
CA ARG A 81 13.88 2.63 -7.47
C ARG A 81 13.60 1.13 -7.36
N ASP A 82 13.55 0.57 -6.15
CA ASP A 82 13.23 -0.85 -5.95
C ASP A 82 11.83 -1.20 -6.46
N GLU A 83 10.85 -0.31 -6.29
CA GLU A 83 9.50 -0.52 -6.82
C GLU A 83 9.45 -0.43 -8.33
N ALA A 84 10.17 0.54 -8.91
CA ALA A 84 10.35 0.62 -10.35
C ALA A 84 11.02 -0.65 -10.90
N ARG A 85 12.01 -1.22 -10.19
CA ARG A 85 12.67 -2.49 -10.58
C ARG A 85 11.68 -3.65 -10.57
N LEU A 86 10.89 -3.81 -9.52
CA LEU A 86 9.88 -4.86 -9.45
C LEU A 86 8.82 -4.71 -10.54
N ALA A 87 8.35 -3.49 -10.80
CA ALA A 87 7.39 -3.23 -11.87
C ALA A 87 8.00 -3.51 -13.26
N TRP A 88 9.27 -3.16 -13.48
CA TRP A 88 9.99 -3.46 -14.71
C TRP A 88 10.15 -4.96 -14.95
N LEU A 89 10.45 -5.74 -13.90
CA LEU A 89 10.49 -7.20 -13.97
C LEU A 89 9.10 -7.79 -14.30
N HIS A 90 8.06 -7.31 -13.62
CA HIS A 90 6.67 -7.74 -13.88
C HIS A 90 6.20 -7.40 -15.31
N ALA A 91 6.68 -6.29 -15.86
CA ALA A 91 6.43 -5.86 -17.23
C ALA A 91 7.35 -6.55 -18.27
N ALA A 92 8.16 -7.52 -17.85
CA ALA A 92 9.12 -8.23 -18.70
C ALA A 92 10.10 -7.30 -19.44
N GLY A 93 10.43 -6.16 -18.87
CA GLY A 93 11.32 -5.17 -19.45
C GLY A 93 10.66 -4.12 -20.35
N ASP A 94 9.34 -4.12 -20.50
CA ASP A 94 8.63 -3.07 -21.23
C ASP A 94 8.53 -1.78 -20.39
N PHE A 95 8.99 -0.65 -20.93
CA PHE A 95 9.06 0.61 -20.20
C PHE A 95 7.69 1.22 -19.89
N GLU A 96 6.78 1.28 -20.87
CA GLU A 96 5.46 1.89 -20.69
C GLU A 96 4.60 1.05 -19.74
N GLU A 97 4.64 -0.28 -19.92
CA GLU A 97 3.92 -1.21 -19.05
C GLU A 97 4.51 -1.20 -17.63
N ALA A 98 5.85 -1.07 -17.48
CA ALA A 98 6.48 -0.94 -16.17
C ALA A 98 6.00 0.31 -15.42
N VAL A 99 5.88 1.46 -16.10
CA VAL A 99 5.33 2.68 -15.50
C VAL A 99 3.88 2.45 -15.06
N GLY A 100 3.06 1.82 -15.91
CA GLY A 100 1.67 1.49 -15.59
C GLY A 100 1.53 0.52 -14.40
N GLU A 101 2.31 -0.55 -14.39
CA GLU A 101 2.35 -1.54 -13.31
C GLU A 101 2.83 -0.90 -12.00
N CYS A 102 3.82 -0.01 -12.05
CA CYS A 102 4.32 0.69 -10.87
C CYS A 102 3.22 1.53 -10.20
N VAL A 103 2.50 2.33 -11.00
CA VAL A 103 1.34 3.12 -10.52
C VAL A 103 0.25 2.21 -9.94
N ARG A 104 -0.13 1.14 -10.66
CA ARG A 104 -1.18 0.20 -10.23
C ARG A 104 -0.78 -0.51 -8.92
N SER A 105 0.48 -0.95 -8.82
CA SER A 105 1.04 -1.62 -7.66
C SER A 105 1.05 -0.69 -6.44
N ARG A 106 1.53 0.54 -6.61
CA ARG A 106 1.57 1.55 -5.53
C ARG A 106 0.18 1.90 -5.02
N ALA A 107 -0.78 2.16 -5.92
CA ALA A 107 -2.16 2.46 -5.55
C ALA A 107 -2.88 1.26 -4.89
N ARG A 108 -2.50 0.02 -5.23
CA ARG A 108 -3.01 -1.17 -4.52
C ARG A 108 -2.48 -1.23 -3.10
N LYS A 109 -1.16 -1.09 -2.91
CA LYS A 109 -0.52 -1.11 -1.58
C LYS A 109 -1.04 0.00 -0.67
N PHE A 110 -1.22 1.21 -1.21
CA PHE A 110 -1.82 2.33 -0.49
C PHE A 110 -3.23 1.97 0.03
N ARG A 111 -4.11 1.47 -0.85
CA ARG A 111 -5.48 1.08 -0.47
C ARG A 111 -5.51 -0.05 0.54
N GLU A 112 -4.59 -1.00 0.46
CA GLU A 112 -4.46 -2.10 1.41
C GLU A 112 -4.11 -1.58 2.80
N ILE A 113 -3.13 -0.67 2.90
CA ILE A 113 -2.76 -0.03 4.17
C ILE A 113 -3.92 0.81 4.72
N CYS A 114 -4.62 1.57 3.88
CA CYS A 114 -5.81 2.31 4.31
C CYS A 114 -6.94 1.40 4.80
N ALA A 115 -7.12 0.22 4.20
CA ALA A 115 -8.13 -0.76 4.65
C ALA A 115 -7.82 -1.34 6.04
N MET A 116 -6.55 -1.31 6.47
CA MET A 116 -6.16 -1.68 7.83
C MET A 116 -6.41 -0.59 8.89
N GLY A 117 -6.86 0.61 8.46
CA GLY A 117 -7.25 1.71 9.36
C GLY A 117 -6.30 2.91 9.36
N PHE A 118 -5.21 2.88 8.59
CA PHE A 118 -4.30 4.02 8.45
C PHE A 118 -4.87 5.04 7.45
N ALA A 119 -5.45 6.11 7.97
CA ALA A 119 -6.15 7.11 7.16
C ALA A 119 -5.28 8.30 6.71
N ASP A 120 -4.13 8.53 7.34
CA ASP A 120 -3.25 9.63 6.95
C ASP A 120 -2.50 9.28 5.65
N GLN A 121 -2.90 9.93 4.57
CA GLN A 121 -2.33 9.69 3.25
C GLN A 121 -0.82 9.98 3.21
N GLN A 122 -0.35 11.05 3.86
CA GLN A 122 1.06 11.43 3.80
C GLN A 122 1.91 10.42 4.57
N GLU A 123 1.47 10.00 5.75
CA GLU A 123 2.18 8.99 6.55
C GLU A 123 2.25 7.64 5.82
N VAL A 124 1.14 7.21 5.21
CA VAL A 124 1.10 5.95 4.45
C VAL A 124 2.04 5.99 3.24
N LEU A 125 1.99 7.06 2.44
CA LEU A 125 2.88 7.22 1.28
C LEU A 125 4.35 7.30 1.70
N GLN A 126 4.64 8.01 2.80
CA GLN A 126 5.98 8.14 3.33
C GLN A 126 6.51 6.81 3.86
N ALA A 127 5.70 6.05 4.61
CA ALA A 127 6.06 4.73 5.13
C ALA A 127 6.32 3.74 3.98
N LEU A 128 5.48 3.76 2.96
CA LEU A 128 5.66 2.98 1.73
C LEU A 128 6.94 3.36 0.98
N TYR A 129 7.34 4.64 0.96
CA TYR A 129 8.59 5.08 0.34
C TYR A 129 9.82 4.60 1.14
N MET A 130 9.82 4.80 2.46
CA MET A 130 10.92 4.39 3.34
C MET A 130 11.15 2.88 3.32
N ASN A 131 10.07 2.11 3.17
CA ASN A 131 10.10 0.66 3.13
C ASN A 131 10.17 0.08 1.71
N ARG A 132 10.54 0.89 0.71
CA ARG A 132 10.73 0.44 -0.68
C ARG A 132 9.51 -0.31 -1.26
N GLY A 133 8.31 0.07 -0.82
CA GLY A 133 7.06 -0.55 -1.21
C GLY A 133 6.74 -1.88 -0.54
N ASP A 134 7.42 -2.25 0.54
CA ASP A 134 7.06 -3.39 1.39
C ASP A 134 5.91 -2.99 2.32
N VAL A 135 4.75 -3.65 2.15
CA VAL A 135 3.51 -3.35 2.89
C VAL A 135 3.65 -3.75 4.36
N ASP A 136 4.21 -4.93 4.63
CA ASP A 136 4.34 -5.45 5.99
C ASP A 136 5.25 -4.55 6.82
N LYS A 137 6.40 -4.16 6.27
CA LYS A 137 7.32 -3.24 6.93
C LYS A 137 6.72 -1.85 7.12
N ALA A 138 6.02 -1.33 6.11
CA ALA A 138 5.35 -0.03 6.21
C ALA A 138 4.30 -0.02 7.33
N VAL A 139 3.50 -1.09 7.46
CA VAL A 139 2.52 -1.24 8.54
C VAL A 139 3.21 -1.32 9.90
N ILE A 140 4.28 -2.10 10.03
CA ILE A 140 5.05 -2.20 11.27
C ILE A 140 5.55 -0.81 11.69
N ASP A 141 6.09 -0.02 10.76
CA ASP A 141 6.58 1.33 11.07
C ASP A 141 5.46 2.30 11.47
N LEU A 142 4.29 2.20 10.83
CA LEU A 142 3.12 3.00 11.22
C LEU A 142 2.58 2.59 12.61
N GLN A 143 2.52 1.30 12.90
CA GLN A 143 2.13 0.79 14.21
C GLN A 143 3.08 1.22 15.31
N ARG A 144 4.39 1.22 15.04
CA ARG A 144 5.40 1.68 16.00
C ARG A 144 5.16 3.13 16.39
N GLN A 145 4.95 4.02 15.41
CA GLN A 145 4.66 5.43 15.67
C GLN A 145 3.41 5.62 16.54
N LEU A 146 2.36 4.81 16.33
CA LEU A 146 1.16 4.84 17.16
C LEU A 146 1.40 4.38 18.61
N LEU A 147 2.35 3.46 18.81
CA LEU A 147 2.67 2.87 20.12
C LEU A 147 3.72 3.66 20.91
N GLU A 148 4.52 4.53 20.28
CA GLU A 148 5.56 5.33 20.95
C GLU A 148 5.04 6.13 22.17
N PRO A 149 3.85 6.77 22.14
CA PRO A 149 3.31 7.46 23.31
C PRO A 149 3.03 6.52 24.48
N PHE A 150 2.50 5.33 24.22
CA PHE A 150 2.24 4.32 25.25
C PHE A 150 3.53 3.77 25.83
N HIS A 151 4.51 3.46 24.97
CA HIS A 151 5.83 3.01 25.40
C HIS A 151 6.47 4.03 26.34
N THR A 152 6.39 5.32 26.00
CA THR A 152 6.92 6.40 26.85
C THR A 152 6.17 6.49 28.18
N HIS A 153 4.85 6.33 28.16
CA HIS A 153 4.00 6.49 29.35
C HIS A 153 4.13 5.36 30.37
N ILE A 154 4.34 4.10 29.94
CA ILE A 154 4.52 2.95 30.86
C ILE A 154 5.68 3.17 31.84
N TRP A 155 6.69 3.94 31.44
CA TRP A 155 7.86 4.25 32.27
C TRP A 155 7.75 5.60 33.00
N GLN A 156 6.62 6.30 32.89
CA GLN A 156 6.31 7.50 33.67
C GLN A 156 5.62 7.07 34.97
N GLU A 157 6.03 7.61 36.12
CA GLU A 157 5.54 7.23 37.46
C GLU A 157 4.10 7.71 37.78
N ASP A 158 3.26 7.91 36.77
CA ASP A 158 1.86 8.29 36.92
C ASP A 158 0.97 7.03 36.92
N GLU A 159 1.10 6.19 37.95
CA GLU A 159 0.18 5.06 38.13
C GLU A 159 -1.22 5.57 38.53
N VAL A 160 -2.15 5.59 37.58
CA VAL A 160 -3.58 5.72 37.88
C VAL A 160 -4.06 4.39 38.46
N PRO A 161 -4.62 4.34 39.68
CA PRO A 161 -5.13 3.10 40.25
C PRO A 161 -6.19 2.46 39.34
N ILE A 162 -5.93 1.23 38.89
CA ILE A 162 -6.89 0.47 38.09
C ILE A 162 -8.02 0.00 39.02
N HIS A 163 -9.13 0.72 39.05
CA HIS A 163 -10.33 0.31 39.78
C HIS A 163 -11.12 -0.73 38.98
N LEU A 164 -10.80 -2.00 39.19
CA LEU A 164 -11.49 -3.16 38.61
C LEU A 164 -12.93 -3.32 39.14
N ASP A 165 -13.23 -2.76 40.32
CA ASP A 165 -14.54 -2.81 40.98
C ASP A 165 -15.40 -1.56 40.70
N HIS A 166 -15.42 -1.07 39.46
CA HIS A 166 -16.44 -0.10 39.09
C HIS A 166 -17.76 -0.85 38.91
N PRO A 167 -18.85 -0.55 39.67
CA PRO A 167 -20.14 -1.16 39.39
C PRO A 167 -20.54 -0.77 37.98
N ASP A 168 -20.70 -1.76 37.12
CA ASP A 168 -21.13 -1.59 35.74
C ASP A 168 -22.40 -0.73 35.76
N ARG A 169 -22.47 0.29 34.90
CA ARG A 169 -23.70 1.09 34.74
C ARG A 169 -24.69 0.23 33.98
N GLU A 170 -25.28 -0.76 34.67
CA GLU A 170 -26.49 -1.42 34.24
C GLU A 170 -27.57 -0.33 34.10
N VAL A 171 -27.80 0.11 32.87
CA VAL A 171 -29.00 0.86 32.52
C VAL A 171 -30.16 -0.11 32.78
N SER A 172 -30.74 -0.02 33.97
CA SER A 172 -32.09 -0.52 34.26
C SER A 172 -33.07 0.24 33.37
N GLY A 173 -33.24 -0.28 32.15
CA GLY A 173 -34.11 0.25 31.10
C GLY A 173 -35.23 -0.73 30.76
N HIS A 174 -36.26 -0.74 31.61
CA HIS A 174 -37.67 -0.99 31.27
C HIS A 174 -38.07 -2.35 30.64
N GLY A 175 -38.43 -3.30 31.50
CA GLY A 175 -39.36 -4.38 31.21
C GLY A 175 -40.70 -4.19 31.92
N LEU A 176 -41.71 -3.75 31.17
CA LEU A 176 -43.16 -4.03 31.29
C LEU A 176 -43.75 -4.39 32.67
N GLY A 177 -44.62 -3.52 33.20
CA GLY A 177 -45.46 -3.85 34.36
C GLY A 177 -46.67 -2.91 34.51
N VAL A 178 -47.82 -3.36 34.00
CA VAL A 178 -49.12 -2.69 33.98
C VAL A 178 -49.75 -2.52 35.37
N ARG A 179 -50.30 -1.34 35.67
CA ARG A 179 -51.48 -1.03 36.54
C ARG A 179 -51.56 0.50 36.68
N GLY A 180 -52.66 1.23 36.51
CA GLY A 180 -54.06 0.97 36.28
C GLY A 180 -54.81 2.26 36.65
N ALA A 181 -55.72 2.70 35.77
CA ALA A 181 -56.83 3.64 36.02
C ALA A 181 -56.57 5.02 36.66
N ARG A 182 -56.82 6.09 35.88
CA ARG A 182 -58.11 6.82 35.96
C ARG A 182 -58.22 7.89 34.87
N GLU A 183 -59.32 7.77 34.12
CA GLU A 183 -59.88 8.79 33.25
C GLU A 183 -60.24 10.05 34.04
N THR A 184 -59.95 11.23 33.49
CA THR A 184 -60.94 12.29 33.22
C THR A 184 -60.32 13.32 32.27
N SER A 185 -60.89 13.39 31.06
CA SER A 185 -60.75 14.46 30.06
C SER A 185 -61.42 15.77 30.57
N PRO A 186 -61.57 16.85 29.78
CA PRO A 186 -60.62 17.67 29.00
C PRO A 186 -60.70 19.14 29.47
N THR A 187 -59.95 20.10 28.87
CA THR A 187 -60.46 21.44 28.51
C THR A 187 -59.48 22.17 27.59
N VAL A 188 -59.96 22.43 26.38
CA VAL A 188 -59.42 23.41 25.41
C VAL A 188 -59.45 24.81 26.01
N ARG A 189 -58.35 25.57 25.86
CA ARG A 189 -58.42 27.05 25.81
C ARG A 189 -57.68 27.55 24.59
N LEU A 190 -58.49 27.93 23.60
CA LEU A 190 -58.18 28.97 22.64
C LEU A 190 -57.98 30.28 23.42
N ALA A 191 -56.88 30.98 23.17
CA ALA A 191 -56.73 32.38 23.54
C ALA A 191 -56.26 33.13 22.29
N GLY A 192 -57.16 33.95 21.76
CA GLY A 192 -56.83 34.99 20.81
C GLY A 192 -57.06 36.37 21.43
N SER A 193 -56.59 37.35 20.67
CA SER A 193 -56.91 38.78 20.69
C SER A 193 -55.98 39.70 21.47
N GLY A 194 -55.46 40.66 20.70
CA GLY A 194 -54.68 41.84 21.06
C GLY A 194 -54.16 42.45 19.77
#